data_AF-D3UIU8-F1
#
_entry.id   AF-D3UIU8-F1
#
_cell.length_a   1.000
_cell.length_b   1.000
_cell.length_c   1.000
_cell.angle_alpha   90.00
_cell.angle_beta   90.00
_cell.angle_gamma   90.00
#
_symmetry.space_group_name_H-M   'P 1'
#
loop_
_entity.id
_entity.type
_entity.pdbx_description
1 polymer ?
#
loop_
_entity_poly.entity_id
_entity_poly.type
_entity_poly.pdbx_seq_one_letter_code
_entity_poly.pdbx_strand_id
1 'polypeptide(L)'
;MFGNSKEIALRIAQKNSEIEALNQELAQYREMAFLYTEGIVLLLQDGRVIFRNKEAQTFGEDELLRLDFSKQEVMLRERNYHVHQHRIGDCICYILKDGQQGFLPQSGKRDLFLGYFASLKEGFSETQISLQNILQELKEILTEAQNGQKIGLEGLGLSEETLGDMKELYVKMQGVMSLAHSLMQRSNDITSVISLIDDIAEQTNLLALNAAIEAARAGAHGRGFAVVADEVRKLAEKTQKATKEIAIVVKSMQQESSDIQSGIEITNKVAGDMKVRIEKLHDAVNDFKTRSTFAKYAVQNSNNQVFCTLAKLDHVIYKNNLYAFVFKLSDTFNQVDHTQCRLGKWYFEGEGKRDFSDTQGYKKLDSYHMQVHNSANSLVRSIKQKTENIQEIIDEKIQTMEQASNGVMECINEMYAQKHAYFAEEKRKLEEKH
;
A
#
# COMPACT_ATOMS: atom_id res chain seq x y z
N MET A 1 41.15 72.54 14.92
CA MET A 1 39.91 71.96 14.34
C MET A 1 39.13 71.18 15.42
N PHE A 2 38.47 71.86 16.37
CA PHE A 2 37.68 71.17 17.42
C PHE A 2 36.40 71.94 17.84
N GLY A 3 35.86 72.81 16.98
CA GLY A 3 34.62 73.55 17.24
C GLY A 3 33.34 72.86 16.77
N ASN A 4 33.42 71.94 15.80
CA ASN A 4 32.24 71.46 15.06
C ASN A 4 31.60 70.18 15.64
N SER A 5 32.30 69.43 16.49
CA SER A 5 31.85 68.11 16.96
C SER A 5 30.76 68.19 18.04
N LYS A 6 30.87 69.17 18.96
CA LYS A 6 29.86 69.37 20.02
C LYS A 6 28.53 69.89 19.50
N GLU A 7 28.57 70.79 18.51
CA GLU A 7 27.37 71.38 17.91
C GLU A 7 26.62 70.33 17.06
N ILE A 8 27.35 69.51 16.31
CA ILE A 8 26.78 68.36 15.58
C ILE A 8 26.19 67.32 16.54
N ALA A 9 26.88 67.00 17.64
CA ALA A 9 26.36 66.06 18.64
C ALA A 9 25.08 66.56 19.32
N LEU A 10 25.00 67.86 19.64
CA LEU A 10 23.78 68.47 20.20
C LEU A 10 22.62 68.42 19.21
N ARG A 11 22.90 68.68 17.93
CA ARG A 11 21.90 68.66 16.85
C ARG A 11 21.41 67.25 16.55
N ILE A 12 22.29 66.25 16.62
CA ILE A 12 21.93 64.83 16.53
C ILE A 12 21.08 64.42 17.73
N ALA A 13 21.43 64.83 18.96
CA ALA A 13 20.64 64.52 20.14
C ALA A 13 19.23 65.15 20.08
N GLN A 14 19.12 66.41 19.63
CA GLN A 14 17.82 67.04 19.39
C GLN A 14 17.01 66.31 18.31
N LYS A 15 17.63 65.96 17.19
CA LYS A 15 16.95 65.22 16.11
C LYS A 15 16.54 63.82 16.54
N ASN A 16 17.34 63.13 17.35
CA ASN A 16 16.98 61.82 17.89
C ASN A 16 15.82 61.92 18.88
N SER A 17 15.79 62.94 19.74
CA SER A 17 14.66 63.19 20.64
C SER A 17 13.39 63.53 19.85
N GLU A 18 13.51 64.29 18.77
CA GLU A 18 12.41 64.61 17.86
C GLU A 18 11.90 63.36 17.11
N ILE A 19 12.81 62.46 16.69
CA ILE A 19 12.49 61.16 16.09
C ILE A 19 11.80 60.24 17.10
N GLU A 20 12.26 60.19 18.35
CA GLU A 20 11.59 59.41 19.41
C GLU A 20 10.18 59.93 19.68
N ALA A 21 10.01 61.25 19.78
CA ALA A 21 8.69 61.88 19.95
C ALA A 21 7.76 61.55 18.77
N LEU A 22 8.25 61.69 17.53
CA LEU A 22 7.48 61.36 16.31
C LEU A 22 7.16 59.86 16.20
N ASN A 23 8.06 58.98 16.64
CA ASN A 23 7.80 57.54 16.66
C ASN A 23 6.77 57.17 17.72
N GLN A 24 6.77 57.86 18.87
CA GLN A 24 5.77 57.68 19.91
C GLN A 24 4.39 58.16 19.44
N GLU A 25 4.34 59.28 18.72
CA GLU A 25 3.12 59.79 18.08
C GLU A 25 2.62 58.85 16.96
N LEU A 26 3.51 58.33 16.12
CA LEU A 26 3.19 57.32 15.10
C LEU A 26 2.69 56.00 15.70
N ALA A 27 3.21 55.58 16.84
CA ALA A 27 2.73 54.40 17.56
C ALA A 27 1.29 54.61 18.05
N GLN A 28 0.99 55.79 18.60
CA GLN A 28 -0.36 56.17 19.01
C GLN A 28 -1.33 56.21 17.81
N TYR A 29 -0.94 56.80 16.67
CA TYR A 29 -1.78 56.80 15.47
C TYR A 29 -2.01 55.40 14.88
N ARG A 30 -1.02 54.50 14.94
CA ARG A 30 -1.18 53.10 14.51
C ARG A 30 -2.16 52.35 15.40
N GLU A 31 -2.09 52.57 16.70
CA GLU A 31 -3.02 51.99 17.67
C GLU A 31 -4.46 52.50 17.41
N MET A 32 -4.62 53.80 17.16
CA MET A 32 -5.92 54.38 16.77
C MET A 32 -6.45 53.83 15.44
N ALA A 33 -5.58 53.62 14.45
CA ALA A 33 -5.96 53.08 13.15
C ALA A 33 -6.45 51.62 13.23
N PHE A 34 -5.88 50.82 14.14
CA PHE A 34 -6.33 49.45 14.38
C PHE A 34 -7.72 49.41 15.03
N LEU A 35 -8.00 50.33 15.94
CA LEU A 35 -9.28 50.41 16.64
C LEU A 35 -10.42 50.97 15.75
N TYR A 36 -10.09 51.67 14.66
CA TYR A 36 -11.05 52.34 13.77
C TYR A 36 -12.12 51.41 13.18
N THR A 37 -11.84 50.11 13.07
CA THR A 37 -12.69 49.10 12.42
C THR A 37 -13.61 48.33 13.37
N GLU A 38 -13.52 48.56 14.69
CA GLU A 38 -14.31 47.83 15.69
C GLU A 38 -15.40 48.72 16.33
N GLY A 39 -16.66 48.49 15.98
CA GLY A 39 -17.81 49.11 16.66
C GLY A 39 -17.86 50.65 16.59
N ILE A 40 -18.53 51.27 17.57
CA ILE A 40 -18.59 52.73 17.73
C ILE A 40 -17.37 53.16 18.54
N VAL A 41 -16.50 53.99 17.96
CA VAL A 41 -15.24 54.42 18.59
C VAL A 41 -15.28 55.91 18.90
N LEU A 42 -15.01 56.23 20.16
CA LEU A 42 -15.01 57.58 20.72
C LEU A 42 -13.69 57.86 21.42
N LEU A 43 -13.00 58.93 21.02
CA LEU A 43 -11.83 59.40 21.76
C LEU A 43 -12.18 60.64 22.56
N LEU A 44 -11.96 60.57 23.87
CA LEU A 44 -12.17 61.66 24.81
C LEU A 44 -10.84 62.14 25.39
N GLN A 45 -10.62 63.45 25.39
CA GLN A 45 -9.55 64.11 26.16
C GLN A 45 -10.19 65.19 27.01
N ASP A 46 -9.96 65.18 28.32
CA ASP A 46 -10.54 66.13 29.29
C ASP A 46 -12.07 66.32 29.14
N GLY A 47 -12.79 65.23 28.85
CA GLY A 47 -14.25 65.22 28.70
C GLY A 47 -14.78 65.77 27.37
N ARG A 48 -13.91 66.07 26.39
CA ARG A 48 -14.30 66.52 25.04
C ARG A 48 -14.03 65.45 24.00
N VAL A 49 -14.93 65.32 23.03
CA VAL A 49 -14.78 64.38 21.91
C VAL A 49 -13.76 64.93 20.92
N ILE A 50 -12.62 64.27 20.81
CA ILE A 50 -11.57 64.61 19.85
C ILE A 50 -11.72 63.81 18.56
N PHE A 51 -12.30 62.62 18.65
CA PHE A 51 -12.46 61.75 17.50
C PHE A 51 -13.70 60.86 17.58
N ARG A 52 -14.32 60.66 16.41
CA ARG A 52 -15.43 59.73 16.18
C ARG A 52 -15.19 59.00 14.87
N ASN A 53 -15.21 57.67 14.91
CA ASN A 53 -15.20 56.88 13.67
C ASN A 53 -16.53 57.02 12.91
N LYS A 54 -16.60 56.49 11.68
CA LYS A 54 -17.78 56.64 10.82
C LYS A 54 -19.08 56.17 11.49
N GLU A 55 -19.02 55.09 12.26
CA GLU A 55 -20.16 54.57 13.03
C GLU A 55 -20.58 55.55 14.15
N ALA A 56 -19.63 56.08 14.92
CA ALA A 56 -19.89 57.06 15.97
C ALA A 56 -20.43 58.41 15.45
N GLN A 57 -20.13 58.78 14.20
CA GLN A 57 -20.65 59.99 13.58
C GLN A 57 -22.15 59.92 13.25
N THR A 58 -22.74 58.72 13.23
CA THR A 58 -24.20 58.54 13.03
C THR A 58 -25.03 58.89 14.28
N PHE A 59 -24.37 59.13 15.41
CA PHE A 59 -24.95 59.55 16.68
C PHE A 59 -24.61 61.00 17.01
N GLY A 60 -25.51 61.67 17.73
CA GLY A 60 -25.25 63.04 18.20
C GLY A 60 -24.08 63.07 19.19
N GLU A 61 -23.28 64.13 19.18
CA GLU A 61 -22.14 64.23 20.11
C GLU A 61 -22.61 64.27 21.58
N ASP A 62 -23.67 65.04 21.85
CA ASP A 62 -24.34 65.10 23.16
C ASP A 62 -24.97 63.77 23.56
N GLU A 63 -25.38 62.95 22.59
CA GLU A 63 -25.99 61.64 22.83
C GLU A 63 -24.95 60.65 23.35
N LEU A 64 -23.73 60.68 22.79
CA LEU A 64 -22.63 59.83 23.21
C LEU A 64 -21.99 60.31 24.52
N LEU A 65 -21.91 61.62 24.76
CA LEU A 65 -21.37 62.19 26.00
C LEU A 65 -22.26 61.97 27.22
N ARG A 66 -23.55 61.68 27.03
CA ARG A 66 -24.48 61.30 28.11
C ARG A 66 -24.31 59.86 28.58
N LEU A 67 -23.56 59.04 27.85
CA LEU A 67 -23.31 57.65 28.23
C LEU A 67 -22.40 57.61 29.47
N ASP A 68 -22.79 56.78 30.43
CA ASP A 68 -22.00 56.54 31.62
C ASP A 68 -20.93 55.47 31.32
N PHE A 69 -19.78 55.92 30.84
CA PHE A 69 -18.65 55.06 30.49
C PHE A 69 -17.99 54.37 31.71
N SER A 70 -18.43 54.64 32.94
CA SER A 70 -17.99 53.89 34.12
C SER A 70 -18.63 52.49 34.19
N LYS A 71 -19.70 52.25 33.42
CA LYS A 71 -20.40 50.97 33.34
C LYS A 71 -19.82 50.09 32.24
N GLN A 72 -19.83 48.77 32.48
CA GLN A 72 -19.44 47.78 31.47
C GLN A 72 -20.43 47.69 30.30
N GLU A 73 -21.68 48.12 30.52
CA GLU A 73 -22.73 48.17 29.52
C GLU A 73 -23.44 49.51 29.54
N VAL A 74 -23.68 50.06 28.36
CA VAL A 74 -24.43 51.30 28.16
C VAL A 74 -25.55 51.08 27.15
N MET A 75 -26.67 51.73 27.38
CA MET A 75 -27.81 51.70 26.47
C MET A 75 -27.79 52.92 25.57
N LEU A 76 -27.79 52.70 24.25
CA LEU A 76 -27.82 53.75 23.24
C LEU A 76 -28.92 53.40 22.22
N ARG A 77 -29.91 54.28 22.07
CA ARG A 77 -31.08 54.09 21.18
C ARG A 77 -31.73 52.70 21.28
N GLU A 78 -32.08 52.29 22.51
CA GLU A 78 -32.73 51.00 22.82
C GLU A 78 -31.87 49.74 22.54
N ARG A 79 -30.56 49.89 22.30
CA ARG A 79 -29.61 48.77 22.18
C ARG A 79 -28.57 48.81 23.29
N ASN A 80 -28.17 47.63 23.76
CA ASN A 80 -27.12 47.47 24.76
C ASN A 80 -25.76 47.32 24.06
N TYR A 81 -24.80 48.11 24.51
CA TYR A 81 -23.42 48.06 24.04
C TYR A 81 -22.48 47.77 25.21
N HIS A 82 -21.51 46.89 24.98
CA HIS A 82 -20.40 46.72 25.91
C HIS A 82 -19.36 47.81 25.72
N VAL A 83 -18.95 48.44 26.81
CA VAL A 83 -17.95 49.50 26.83
C VAL A 83 -16.57 48.89 27.03
N HIS A 84 -15.69 49.03 26.04
CA HIS A 84 -14.27 48.76 26.20
C HIS A 84 -13.49 50.07 26.25
N GLN A 85 -12.59 50.19 27.22
CA GLN A 85 -11.77 51.38 27.42
C GLN A 85 -10.30 51.07 27.10
N HIS A 86 -9.65 51.92 26.30
CA HIS A 86 -8.21 51.91 26.06
C HIS A 86 -7.65 53.31 26.30
N ARG A 87 -6.50 53.40 27.00
CA ARG A 87 -5.82 54.68 27.24
C ARG A 87 -4.75 54.88 26.17
N ILE A 88 -4.86 55.95 25.40
CA ILE A 88 -3.91 56.31 24.33
C ILE A 88 -3.31 57.66 24.70
N GLY A 89 -2.14 57.65 25.33
CA GLY A 89 -1.52 58.86 25.88
C GLY A 89 -2.41 59.53 26.94
N ASP A 90 -2.74 60.80 26.70
CA ASP A 90 -3.62 61.62 27.55
C ASP A 90 -5.11 61.50 27.16
N CYS A 91 -5.42 60.69 26.15
CA CYS A 91 -6.78 60.43 25.70
C CYS A 91 -7.30 59.07 26.19
N ILE A 92 -8.61 58.98 26.35
CA ILE A 92 -9.32 57.73 26.62
C ILE A 92 -10.17 57.38 25.41
N CYS A 93 -9.90 56.23 24.81
CA CYS A 93 -10.67 55.63 23.74
C CYS A 93 -11.74 54.70 24.32
N TYR A 94 -13.00 54.97 24.02
CA TYR A 94 -14.13 54.12 24.33
C TYR A 94 -14.63 53.44 23.06
N ILE A 95 -14.79 52.13 23.13
CA ILE A 95 -15.26 51.29 22.03
C ILE A 95 -16.55 50.63 22.49
N LEU A 96 -17.68 50.99 21.87
CA LEU A 96 -18.97 50.40 22.13
C LEU A 96 -19.23 49.29 21.11
N LYS A 97 -19.25 48.04 21.59
CA LYS A 97 -19.55 46.86 20.77
C LYS A 97 -20.99 46.43 21.01
N ASP A 98 -21.74 46.19 19.94
CA ASP A 98 -23.14 45.75 20.02
C ASP A 98 -23.21 44.41 20.76
N GLY A 99 -23.94 44.37 21.87
CA GLY A 99 -24.09 43.17 22.71
C GLY A 99 -24.85 42.03 22.02
N GLN A 100 -25.39 42.24 20.81
CA GLN A 100 -26.08 41.20 20.04
C GLN A 100 -25.20 40.48 19.01
N GLN A 101 -23.88 40.74 18.94
CA GLN A 101 -22.98 39.94 18.10
C GLN A 101 -22.39 38.75 18.85
N GLY A 102 -23.12 37.64 18.83
CA GLY A 102 -22.57 36.32 19.12
C GLY A 102 -23.61 35.38 19.67
N PHE A 103 -23.91 34.30 18.95
CA PHE A 103 -24.81 33.23 19.39
C PHE A 103 -24.32 32.46 20.64
N LEU A 104 -23.24 32.87 21.32
CA LEU A 104 -22.73 32.22 22.53
C LEU A 104 -22.09 33.25 23.49
N PRO A 105 -22.23 33.09 24.82
CA PRO A 105 -21.70 34.02 25.81
C PRO A 105 -20.16 34.03 25.79
N GLN A 106 -19.56 35.21 25.58
CA GLN A 106 -18.13 35.41 25.73
C GLN A 106 -17.74 35.52 27.21
N SER A 107 -17.68 34.37 27.89
CA SER A 107 -17.11 34.30 29.23
C SER A 107 -15.61 34.00 29.16
N GLY A 108 -14.74 34.98 28.85
CA GLY A 108 -13.30 34.99 29.19
C GLY A 108 -12.43 33.74 28.92
N LYS A 109 -12.92 32.74 28.17
CA LYS A 109 -12.33 31.43 27.92
C LYS A 109 -12.79 31.02 26.53
N ARG A 110 -11.87 31.06 25.55
CA ARG A 110 -11.95 30.54 24.17
C ARG A 110 -13.32 30.66 23.47
N ASP A 111 -13.36 31.39 22.36
CA ASP A 111 -14.48 31.35 21.41
C ASP A 111 -14.77 29.89 21.00
N LEU A 112 -15.91 29.37 21.46
CA LEU A 112 -16.35 28.00 21.24
C LEU A 112 -16.58 27.69 19.75
N PHE A 113 -16.99 28.69 18.97
CA PHE A 113 -17.24 28.53 17.55
C PHE A 113 -15.92 28.43 16.78
N LEU A 114 -14.94 29.28 17.09
CA LEU A 114 -13.57 29.14 16.58
C LEU A 114 -12.94 27.81 16.99
N GLY A 115 -13.12 27.39 18.24
CA GLY A 115 -12.64 26.10 18.75
C GLY A 115 -13.24 24.90 18.00
N TYR A 116 -14.54 24.93 17.72
CA TYR A 116 -15.24 23.91 16.93
C TYR A 116 -14.70 23.83 15.49
N PHE A 117 -14.54 24.97 14.81
CA PHE A 117 -14.00 25.02 13.45
C PHE A 117 -12.55 24.56 13.37
N ALA A 118 -11.72 24.94 14.34
CA ALA A 118 -10.34 24.48 14.42
C ALA A 118 -10.27 22.96 14.59
N SER A 119 -11.08 22.40 15.51
CA SER A 119 -11.16 20.96 15.75
C SER A 119 -11.64 20.19 14.52
N LEU A 120 -12.66 20.68 13.81
CA LEU A 120 -13.11 20.07 12.56
C LEU A 120 -12.01 20.08 11.48
N LYS A 121 -11.34 21.22 11.30
CA LYS A 121 -10.28 21.36 10.30
C LYS A 121 -9.11 20.41 10.60
N GLU A 122 -8.68 20.35 11.86
CA GLU A 122 -7.63 19.44 12.31
C GLU A 122 -8.04 17.98 12.08
N GLY A 123 -9.21 17.57 12.58
CA GLY A 123 -9.71 16.20 12.43
C GLY A 123 -9.90 15.77 10.97
N PHE A 124 -10.39 16.66 10.09
CA PHE A 124 -10.48 16.35 8.66
C PHE A 124 -9.10 16.26 8.00
N SER A 125 -8.14 17.11 8.37
CA SER A 125 -6.79 17.07 7.82
C SER A 125 -6.06 15.78 8.25
N GLU A 126 -6.17 15.41 9.52
CA GLU A 126 -5.63 14.14 10.04
C GLU A 126 -6.25 12.93 9.34
N THR A 127 -7.58 12.93 9.16
CA THR A 127 -8.29 11.86 8.43
C THR A 127 -7.83 11.80 6.97
N GLN A 128 -7.61 12.94 6.32
CA GLN A 128 -7.12 13.00 4.94
C GLN A 128 -5.73 12.38 4.81
N ILE A 129 -4.81 12.70 5.72
CA ILE A 129 -3.46 12.14 5.76
C ILE A 129 -3.51 10.62 6.01
N SER A 130 -4.33 10.18 6.99
CA SER A 130 -4.50 8.76 7.30
C SER A 130 -5.02 7.96 6.10
N LEU A 131 -6.04 8.46 5.41
CA LEU A 131 -6.58 7.81 4.21
C LEU A 131 -5.57 7.79 3.06
N GLN A 132 -4.72 8.82 2.92
CA GLN A 132 -3.63 8.80 1.94
C GLN A 132 -2.57 7.75 2.24
N ASN A 133 -2.20 7.58 3.51
CA ASN A 133 -1.26 6.53 3.94
C ASN A 133 -1.84 5.13 3.64
N ILE A 134 -3.13 4.92 3.94
CA ILE A 134 -3.82 3.66 3.60
C ILE A 134 -3.79 3.40 2.09
N LEU A 135 -3.99 4.42 1.23
CA LEU A 135 -3.87 4.24 -0.22
C LEU A 135 -2.48 3.79 -0.65
N GLN A 136 -1.43 4.31 0.00
CA GLN A 136 -0.05 3.92 -0.28
C GLN A 136 0.23 2.47 0.13
N GLU A 137 -0.20 2.07 1.33
CA GLU A 137 -0.10 0.68 1.82
C GLU A 137 -0.86 -0.30 0.92
N LEU A 138 -2.06 0.07 0.47
CA LEU A 138 -2.85 -0.77 -0.45
C LEU A 138 -2.15 -0.98 -1.80
N LYS A 139 -1.37 -0.01 -2.30
CA LYS A 139 -0.58 -0.18 -3.54
C LYS A 139 0.53 -1.21 -3.38
N GLU A 140 1.17 -1.26 -2.21
CA GLU A 140 2.19 -2.26 -1.90
C GLU A 140 1.56 -3.66 -1.83
N ILE A 141 0.44 -3.80 -1.11
CA ILE A 141 -0.29 -5.08 -1.01
C ILE A 141 -0.78 -5.55 -2.40
N LEU A 142 -1.23 -4.63 -3.26
CA LEU A 142 -1.63 -4.96 -4.64
C LEU A 142 -0.46 -5.55 -5.44
N THR A 143 0.72 -4.95 -5.30
CA THR A 143 1.95 -5.41 -5.97
C THR A 143 2.34 -6.81 -5.47
N GLU A 144 2.28 -7.05 -4.17
CA GLU A 144 2.55 -8.37 -3.58
C GLU A 144 1.53 -9.43 -4.04
N ALA A 145 0.24 -9.08 -4.13
CA ALA A 145 -0.78 -9.98 -4.65
C ALA A 145 -0.52 -10.35 -6.13
N GLN A 146 -0.08 -9.40 -6.96
CA GLN A 146 0.30 -9.65 -8.35
C GLN A 146 1.55 -10.53 -8.46
N ASN A 147 2.57 -10.27 -7.62
CA ASN A 147 3.78 -11.09 -7.54
C ASN A 147 3.44 -12.53 -7.11
N GLY A 148 2.59 -12.69 -6.09
CA GLY A 148 2.09 -14.00 -5.65
C GLY A 148 1.38 -14.77 -6.78
N GLN A 149 0.58 -14.10 -7.60
CA GLN A 149 -0.06 -14.72 -8.77
C GLN A 149 0.98 -15.22 -9.79
N LYS A 150 2.02 -14.43 -10.07
CA LYS A 150 3.10 -14.79 -10.99
C LYS A 150 3.90 -15.99 -10.47
N ILE A 151 4.33 -15.95 -9.21
CA ILE A 151 5.06 -17.04 -8.55
C ILE A 151 4.21 -18.31 -8.55
N GLY A 152 2.90 -18.19 -8.31
CA GLY A 152 1.97 -19.32 -8.39
C GLY A 152 1.96 -19.96 -9.79
N LEU A 153 1.93 -19.17 -10.86
CA LEU A 153 1.98 -19.69 -12.24
C LEU A 153 3.32 -20.39 -12.55
N GLU A 154 4.43 -19.80 -12.14
CA GLU A 154 5.76 -20.41 -12.29
C GLU A 154 5.88 -21.73 -11.51
N GLY A 155 5.35 -21.76 -10.28
CA GLY A 155 5.32 -22.97 -9.45
C GLY A 155 4.45 -24.10 -10.02
N LEU A 156 3.35 -23.77 -10.70
CA LEU A 156 2.55 -24.75 -11.43
C LEU A 156 3.34 -25.36 -12.60
N GLY A 157 4.01 -24.52 -13.39
CA GLY A 157 4.86 -25.00 -14.48
C GLY A 157 5.99 -25.93 -14.01
N LEU A 158 6.68 -25.56 -12.92
CA LEU A 158 7.70 -26.42 -12.31
C LEU A 158 7.13 -27.76 -11.80
N SER A 159 5.91 -27.74 -11.25
CA SER A 159 5.25 -28.97 -10.79
C SER A 159 4.91 -29.90 -11.96
N GLU A 160 4.42 -29.34 -13.08
CA GLU A 160 4.15 -30.11 -14.31
C GLU A 160 5.43 -30.70 -14.92
N GLU A 161 6.51 -29.92 -14.98
CA GLU A 161 7.83 -30.39 -15.44
C GLU A 161 8.34 -31.55 -14.57
N THR A 162 8.26 -31.41 -13.24
CA THR A 162 8.70 -32.46 -12.31
C THR A 162 7.85 -33.73 -12.43
N LEU A 163 6.54 -33.61 -12.70
CA LEU A 163 5.69 -34.77 -12.99
C LEU A 163 6.11 -35.48 -14.30
N GLY A 164 6.53 -34.70 -15.30
CA GLY A 164 7.15 -35.21 -16.53
C GLY A 164 8.42 -36.01 -16.24
N ASP A 165 9.33 -35.44 -15.44
CA ASP A 165 10.58 -36.08 -15.04
C ASP A 165 10.35 -37.39 -14.28
N MET A 166 9.36 -37.43 -13.38
CA MET A 166 9.00 -38.66 -12.66
C MET A 166 8.49 -39.76 -13.60
N LYS A 167 7.77 -39.39 -14.66
CA LYS A 167 7.33 -40.33 -15.69
C LYS A 167 8.52 -40.88 -16.48
N GLU A 168 9.47 -40.02 -16.84
CA GLU A 168 10.68 -40.44 -17.53
C GLU A 168 11.55 -41.35 -16.65
N LEU A 169 11.69 -41.02 -15.36
CA LEU A 169 12.40 -41.83 -14.38
C LEU A 169 11.81 -43.24 -14.30
N TYR A 170 10.48 -43.37 -14.27
CA TYR A 170 9.80 -44.66 -14.26
C TYR A 170 10.13 -45.51 -15.49
N VAL A 171 10.11 -44.90 -16.69
CA VAL A 171 10.47 -45.58 -17.94
C VAL A 171 11.93 -46.05 -17.91
N LYS A 172 12.85 -45.19 -17.44
CA LYS A 172 14.27 -45.54 -17.29
C LYS A 172 14.46 -46.70 -16.32
N MET A 173 13.80 -46.69 -15.17
CA MET A 173 13.87 -47.78 -14.18
C MET A 173 13.37 -49.11 -14.75
N GLN A 174 12.31 -49.09 -15.56
CA GLN A 174 11.81 -50.28 -16.26
C GLN A 174 12.87 -50.85 -17.24
N GLY A 175 13.60 -49.97 -17.92
CA GLY A 175 14.73 -50.36 -18.76
C GLY A 175 15.85 -51.06 -17.98
N VAL A 176 16.26 -50.48 -16.84
CA VAL A 176 17.30 -51.10 -15.98
C VAL A 176 16.83 -52.44 -15.42
N MET A 177 15.54 -52.58 -15.08
CA MET A 177 14.97 -53.84 -14.59
C MET A 177 15.07 -54.95 -15.66
N SER A 178 14.78 -54.62 -16.92
CA SER A 178 14.94 -55.55 -18.04
C SER A 178 16.40 -55.96 -18.26
N LEU A 179 17.34 -55.02 -18.11
CA LEU A 179 18.78 -55.29 -18.21
C LEU A 179 19.25 -56.24 -17.08
N ALA A 180 18.83 -55.99 -15.84
CA ALA A 180 19.15 -56.84 -14.70
C ALA A 180 18.58 -58.26 -14.86
N HIS A 181 17.35 -58.39 -15.36
CA HIS A 181 16.75 -59.70 -15.68
C HIS A 181 17.55 -60.44 -16.77
N SER A 182 17.95 -59.74 -17.83
CA SER A 182 18.78 -60.31 -18.91
C SER A 182 20.15 -60.78 -18.38
N LEU A 183 20.77 -60.01 -17.48
CA LEU A 183 22.03 -60.38 -16.84
C LEU A 183 21.86 -61.64 -15.97
N MET A 184 20.81 -61.68 -15.14
CA MET A 184 20.50 -62.84 -14.31
C MET A 184 20.30 -64.11 -15.15
N GLN A 185 19.56 -64.01 -16.25
CA GLN A 185 19.36 -65.12 -17.18
C GLN A 185 20.69 -65.60 -17.79
N ARG A 186 21.52 -64.68 -18.29
CA ARG A 186 22.85 -65.02 -18.85
C ARG A 186 23.77 -65.66 -17.81
N SER A 187 23.74 -65.19 -16.57
CA SER A 187 24.50 -65.79 -15.47
C SER A 187 24.03 -67.21 -15.14
N ASN A 188 22.71 -67.48 -15.22
CA ASN A 188 22.17 -68.84 -15.07
C ASN A 188 22.64 -69.75 -16.21
N ASP A 189 22.61 -69.28 -17.46
CA ASP A 189 23.10 -70.04 -18.62
C ASP A 189 24.59 -70.40 -18.45
N ILE A 190 25.42 -69.44 -18.01
CA ILE A 190 26.84 -69.67 -17.73
C ILE A 190 27.01 -70.71 -16.60
N THR A 191 26.17 -70.66 -15.56
CA THR A 191 26.20 -71.63 -14.45
C THR A 191 25.97 -73.05 -14.95
N SER A 192 25.01 -73.26 -15.87
CA SER A 192 24.79 -74.56 -16.52
C SER A 192 25.98 -75.02 -17.34
N VAL A 193 26.64 -74.11 -18.08
CA VAL A 193 27.86 -74.43 -18.84
C VAL A 193 29.02 -74.80 -17.91
N ILE A 194 29.21 -74.07 -16.80
CA ILE A 194 30.26 -74.38 -15.82
C ILE A 194 30.04 -75.75 -15.19
N SER A 195 28.80 -76.10 -14.84
CA SER A 195 28.46 -77.44 -14.32
C SER A 195 28.86 -78.53 -15.31
N LEU A 196 28.54 -78.36 -16.59
CA LEU A 196 28.93 -79.31 -17.63
C LEU A 196 30.45 -79.45 -17.77
N ILE A 197 31.20 -78.35 -17.69
CA ILE A 197 32.67 -78.39 -17.74
C ILE A 197 33.25 -79.09 -16.51
N ASP A 198 32.68 -78.86 -15.33
CA ASP A 198 33.09 -79.51 -14.08
C ASP A 198 32.88 -81.04 -14.17
N ASP A 199 31.72 -81.47 -14.69
CA ASP A 199 31.40 -82.87 -14.94
C ASP A 199 32.37 -83.51 -15.95
N ILE A 200 32.68 -82.80 -17.05
CA ILE A 200 33.66 -83.27 -18.06
C ILE A 200 35.05 -83.38 -17.44
N ALA A 201 35.46 -82.42 -16.62
CA ALA A 201 36.76 -82.44 -15.96
C ALA A 201 36.83 -83.58 -14.93
N GLU A 202 35.75 -83.86 -14.19
CA GLU A 202 35.67 -85.01 -13.28
C GLU A 202 35.79 -86.34 -14.03
N GLN A 203 35.04 -86.50 -15.12
CA GLN A 203 35.13 -87.69 -15.97
C GLN A 203 36.52 -87.86 -16.57
N THR A 204 37.15 -86.78 -17.03
CA THR A 204 38.51 -86.79 -17.57
C THR A 204 39.53 -87.18 -16.50
N ASN A 205 39.35 -86.69 -15.27
CA ASN A 205 40.18 -87.06 -14.13
C ASN A 205 40.08 -88.56 -13.80
N LEU A 206 38.87 -89.11 -13.79
CA LEU A 206 38.62 -90.54 -13.57
C LEU A 206 39.20 -91.40 -14.70
N LEU A 207 39.05 -90.98 -15.96
CA LEU A 207 39.63 -91.65 -17.12
C LEU A 207 41.18 -91.65 -17.06
N ALA A 208 41.78 -90.52 -16.71
CA ALA A 208 43.22 -90.37 -16.55
C ALA A 208 43.76 -91.24 -15.40
N LEU A 209 43.03 -91.32 -14.28
CA LEU A 209 43.37 -92.19 -13.16
C LEU A 209 43.36 -93.67 -13.58
N ASN A 210 42.31 -94.11 -14.28
CA ASN A 210 42.23 -95.47 -14.80
C ASN A 210 43.37 -95.79 -15.78
N ALA A 211 43.71 -94.84 -16.65
CA ALA A 211 44.84 -94.98 -17.58
C ALA A 211 46.20 -95.05 -16.86
N ALA A 212 46.40 -94.27 -15.78
CA ALA A 212 47.60 -94.32 -14.96
C ALA A 212 47.76 -95.68 -14.25
N ILE A 213 46.65 -96.24 -13.75
CA ILE A 213 46.62 -97.59 -13.14
C ILE A 213 47.02 -98.66 -14.16
N GLU A 214 46.44 -98.62 -15.36
CA GLU A 214 46.73 -99.62 -16.39
C GLU A 214 48.16 -99.47 -16.96
N ALA A 215 48.67 -98.23 -17.06
CA ALA A 215 50.05 -97.95 -17.42
C ALA A 215 51.05 -98.49 -16.38
N ALA A 216 50.73 -98.37 -15.08
CA ALA A 216 51.52 -99.00 -14.02
C ALA A 216 51.50 -100.53 -14.11
N ARG A 217 50.34 -101.11 -14.46
CA ARG A 217 50.16 -102.56 -14.65
C ARG A 217 50.98 -103.12 -15.81
N ALA A 218 51.16 -102.36 -16.88
CA ALA A 218 51.98 -102.71 -18.04
C ALA A 218 53.51 -102.60 -17.79
N GLY A 219 53.94 -102.16 -16.60
CA GLY A 219 55.34 -102.15 -16.18
C GLY A 219 56.24 -101.28 -17.08
N ALA A 220 57.31 -101.87 -17.62
CA ALA A 220 58.28 -101.11 -18.41
C ALA A 220 57.71 -100.55 -19.74
N HIS A 221 56.74 -101.23 -20.35
CA HIS A 221 56.10 -100.81 -21.61
C HIS A 221 55.09 -99.67 -21.42
N GLY A 222 54.56 -99.49 -20.20
CA GLY A 222 53.57 -98.46 -19.87
C GLY A 222 54.14 -97.11 -19.40
N ARG A 223 55.47 -96.99 -19.21
CA ARG A 223 56.09 -95.79 -18.62
C ARG A 223 55.76 -94.48 -19.35
N GLY A 224 55.75 -94.48 -20.69
CA GLY A 224 55.38 -93.29 -21.46
C GLY A 224 53.90 -92.91 -21.30
N PHE A 225 53.01 -93.90 -21.26
CA PHE A 225 51.58 -93.70 -21.03
C PHE A 225 51.28 -93.21 -19.61
N ALA A 226 52.03 -93.67 -18.60
CA ALA A 226 51.86 -93.22 -17.21
C ALA A 226 52.11 -91.71 -17.07
N VAL A 227 53.15 -91.18 -17.72
CA VAL A 227 53.46 -89.74 -17.69
C VAL A 227 52.35 -88.92 -18.34
N VAL A 228 51.82 -89.38 -19.48
CA VAL A 228 50.71 -88.70 -20.17
C VAL A 228 49.45 -88.74 -19.32
N ALA A 229 49.13 -89.90 -18.71
CA ALA A 229 47.95 -90.04 -17.86
C ALA A 229 48.02 -89.11 -16.63
N ASP A 230 49.18 -88.99 -15.97
CA ASP A 230 49.35 -88.07 -14.85
C ASP A 230 49.23 -86.59 -15.27
N GLU A 231 49.70 -86.23 -16.47
CA GLU A 231 49.57 -84.86 -16.98
C GLU A 231 48.10 -84.52 -17.34
N VAL A 232 47.37 -85.46 -17.93
CA VAL A 232 45.92 -85.32 -18.18
C VAL A 232 45.15 -85.20 -16.86
N ARG A 233 45.53 -85.98 -15.84
CA ARG A 233 44.94 -85.91 -14.49
C ARG A 233 45.13 -84.53 -13.87
N LYS A 234 46.36 -84.00 -13.87
CA LYS A 234 46.65 -82.64 -13.39
C LYS A 234 45.90 -81.56 -14.17
N LEU A 235 45.77 -81.71 -15.49
CA LEU A 235 45.02 -80.78 -16.30
C LEU A 235 43.54 -80.78 -15.93
N ALA A 236 42.95 -81.95 -15.70
CA ALA A 236 41.57 -82.10 -15.25
C ALA A 236 41.35 -81.47 -13.86
N GLU A 237 42.23 -81.71 -12.89
CA GLU A 237 42.20 -81.06 -11.56
C GLU A 237 42.31 -79.53 -11.68
N LYS A 238 43.19 -79.03 -12.56
CA LYS A 238 43.34 -77.60 -12.81
C LYS A 238 42.09 -76.99 -13.45
N THR A 239 41.44 -77.71 -14.37
CA THR A 239 40.16 -77.31 -14.96
C THR A 239 39.06 -77.23 -13.89
N GLN A 240 38.92 -78.23 -13.02
CA GLN A 240 37.96 -78.21 -11.90
C GLN A 240 38.19 -77.04 -10.94
N LYS A 241 39.45 -76.69 -10.70
CA LYS A 241 39.78 -75.52 -9.88
C LYS A 241 39.32 -74.22 -10.56
N ALA A 242 39.61 -74.10 -11.86
CA ALA A 242 39.21 -72.94 -12.65
C ALA A 242 37.68 -72.82 -12.77
N THR A 243 36.94 -73.91 -12.99
CA THR A 243 35.46 -73.89 -13.02
C THR A 243 34.87 -73.42 -11.69
N LYS A 244 35.42 -73.87 -10.55
CA LYS A 244 35.00 -73.39 -9.23
C LYS A 244 35.26 -71.90 -9.02
N GLU A 245 36.42 -71.40 -9.44
CA GLU A 245 36.73 -69.97 -9.38
C GLU A 245 35.76 -69.15 -10.24
N ILE A 246 35.44 -69.59 -11.46
CA ILE A 246 34.45 -68.92 -12.32
C ILE A 246 33.05 -68.99 -11.70
N ALA A 247 32.66 -70.12 -11.09
CA ALA A 247 31.36 -70.26 -10.44
C ALA A 247 31.15 -69.23 -9.31
N ILE A 248 32.20 -68.93 -8.55
CA ILE A 248 32.17 -67.88 -7.51
C ILE A 248 31.89 -66.51 -8.13
N VAL A 249 32.57 -66.18 -9.25
CA VAL A 249 32.37 -64.91 -9.96
C VAL A 249 30.94 -64.80 -10.50
N VAL A 250 30.43 -65.85 -11.13
CA VAL A 250 29.05 -65.88 -11.67
C VAL A 250 28.01 -65.73 -10.57
N LYS A 251 28.23 -66.35 -9.40
CA LYS A 251 27.38 -66.19 -8.23
C LYS A 251 27.38 -64.74 -7.72
N SER A 252 28.53 -64.06 -7.75
CA SER A 252 28.61 -62.61 -7.45
C SER A 252 27.74 -61.81 -8.42
N MET A 253 27.83 -62.09 -9.73
CA MET A 253 27.03 -61.40 -10.74
C MET A 253 25.52 -61.62 -10.56
N GLN A 254 25.10 -62.82 -10.14
CA GLN A 254 23.70 -63.11 -9.80
C GLN A 254 23.25 -62.29 -8.58
N GLN A 255 24.08 -62.22 -7.53
CA GLN A 255 23.79 -61.41 -6.34
C GLN A 255 23.68 -59.93 -6.71
N GLU A 256 24.64 -59.39 -7.46
CA GLU A 256 24.61 -58.00 -7.93
C GLU A 256 23.36 -57.71 -8.77
N SER A 257 22.93 -58.65 -9.61
CA SER A 257 21.68 -58.52 -10.39
C SER A 257 20.44 -58.47 -9.49
N SER A 258 20.40 -59.30 -8.44
CA SER A 258 19.31 -59.30 -7.45
C SER A 258 19.30 -58.00 -6.64
N ASP A 259 20.46 -57.48 -6.27
CA ASP A 259 20.58 -56.23 -5.53
C ASP A 259 20.13 -55.04 -6.38
N ILE A 260 20.45 -55.04 -7.69
CA ILE A 260 19.93 -54.05 -8.65
C ILE A 260 18.41 -54.09 -8.73
N GLN A 261 17.79 -55.28 -8.79
CA GLN A 261 16.33 -55.42 -8.83
C GLN A 261 15.67 -54.83 -7.57
N SER A 262 16.19 -55.17 -6.39
CA SER A 262 15.73 -54.61 -5.12
C SER A 262 15.87 -53.08 -5.07
N GLY A 263 17.02 -52.55 -5.53
CA GLY A 263 17.24 -51.12 -5.63
C GLY A 263 16.24 -50.42 -6.55
N ILE A 264 15.83 -51.05 -7.64
CA ILE A 264 14.82 -50.51 -8.56
C ILE A 264 13.43 -50.49 -7.91
N GLU A 265 13.05 -51.53 -7.17
CA GLU A 265 11.77 -51.56 -6.46
C GLU A 265 11.65 -50.42 -5.44
N ILE A 266 12.71 -50.21 -4.66
CA ILE A 266 12.79 -49.07 -3.72
C ILE A 266 12.71 -47.74 -4.48
N THR A 267 13.46 -47.60 -5.57
CA THR A 267 13.47 -46.37 -6.38
C THR A 267 12.08 -46.08 -6.95
N ASN A 268 11.38 -47.08 -7.47
CA ASN A 268 10.03 -46.95 -8.00
C ASN A 268 9.02 -46.53 -6.92
N LYS A 269 9.16 -47.07 -5.70
CA LYS A 269 8.33 -46.65 -4.57
C LYS A 269 8.54 -45.18 -4.23
N VAL A 270 9.80 -44.75 -4.14
CA VAL A 270 10.16 -43.33 -3.86
C VAL A 270 9.63 -42.42 -4.97
N ALA A 271 9.76 -42.80 -6.24
CA ALA A 271 9.22 -42.04 -7.36
C ALA A 271 7.69 -41.93 -7.29
N GLY A 272 6.99 -43.00 -6.91
CA GLY A 272 5.54 -42.99 -6.69
C GLY A 272 5.12 -42.04 -5.57
N ASP A 273 5.80 -42.10 -4.42
CA ASP A 273 5.56 -41.19 -3.30
C ASP A 273 5.84 -39.74 -3.68
N MET A 274 6.88 -39.49 -4.48
CA MET A 274 7.24 -38.16 -4.96
C MET A 274 6.19 -37.60 -5.91
N LYS A 275 5.65 -38.42 -6.83
CA LYS A 275 4.53 -38.03 -7.69
C LYS A 275 3.34 -37.53 -6.87
N VAL A 276 2.90 -38.28 -5.86
CA VAL A 276 1.78 -37.88 -4.99
C VAL A 276 2.08 -36.58 -4.24
N ARG A 277 3.33 -36.37 -3.81
CA ARG A 277 3.74 -35.10 -3.15
C ARG A 277 3.70 -33.93 -4.12
N ILE A 278 4.10 -34.13 -5.38
CA ILE A 278 4.08 -33.08 -6.41
C ILE A 278 2.63 -32.75 -6.79
N GLU A 279 1.73 -33.73 -6.88
CA GLU A 279 0.29 -33.48 -7.11
C GLU A 279 -0.30 -32.61 -5.98
N LYS A 280 0.03 -32.91 -4.71
CA LYS A 280 -0.38 -32.06 -3.58
C LYS A 280 0.24 -30.66 -3.63
N LEU A 281 1.49 -30.54 -4.07
CA LEU A 281 2.15 -29.25 -4.24
C LEU A 281 1.45 -28.43 -5.34
N HIS A 282 1.14 -29.07 -6.47
CA HIS A 282 0.41 -28.46 -7.57
C HIS A 282 -0.93 -27.89 -7.08
N ASP A 283 -1.70 -28.65 -6.31
CA ASP A 283 -2.98 -28.19 -5.75
C ASP A 283 -2.80 -27.01 -4.78
N ALA A 284 -1.79 -27.08 -3.90
CA ALA A 284 -1.49 -26.00 -2.96
C ALA A 284 -1.05 -24.71 -3.67
N VAL A 285 -0.25 -24.82 -4.73
CA VAL A 285 0.18 -23.68 -5.54
C VAL A 285 -0.99 -23.09 -6.33
N ASN A 286 -1.90 -23.93 -6.83
CA ASN A 286 -3.10 -23.48 -7.50
C ASN A 286 -4.05 -22.74 -6.54
N ASP A 287 -4.23 -23.23 -5.31
CA ASP A 287 -4.96 -22.52 -4.25
C ASP A 287 -4.29 -21.18 -3.93
N PHE A 288 -2.96 -21.17 -3.79
CA PHE A 288 -2.20 -19.93 -3.56
C PHE A 288 -2.42 -18.89 -4.67
N LYS A 289 -2.30 -19.29 -5.94
CA LYS A 289 -2.59 -18.43 -7.11
C LYS A 289 -4.01 -17.85 -7.05
N THR A 290 -4.99 -18.68 -6.70
CA THR A 290 -6.40 -18.29 -6.60
C THR A 290 -6.60 -17.28 -5.48
N ARG A 291 -6.02 -17.53 -4.30
CA ARG A 291 -6.04 -16.61 -3.16
C ARG A 291 -5.34 -15.28 -3.45
N SER A 292 -4.21 -15.29 -4.15
CA SER A 292 -3.54 -14.07 -4.61
C SER A 292 -4.44 -13.26 -5.56
N THR A 293 -5.19 -13.95 -6.42
CA THR A 293 -6.17 -13.31 -7.31
C THR A 293 -7.32 -12.68 -6.51
N PHE A 294 -7.84 -13.36 -5.48
CA PHE A 294 -8.84 -12.78 -4.58
C PHE A 294 -8.31 -11.59 -3.79
N ALA A 295 -7.09 -11.67 -3.27
CA ALA A 295 -6.44 -10.57 -2.57
C ALA A 295 -6.33 -9.33 -3.49
N LYS A 296 -5.95 -9.51 -4.76
CA LYS A 296 -5.92 -8.42 -5.76
C LYS A 296 -7.28 -7.72 -5.87
N TYR A 297 -8.38 -8.47 -6.05
CA TYR A 297 -9.71 -7.86 -6.17
C TYR A 297 -10.17 -7.19 -4.87
N ALA A 298 -9.90 -7.79 -3.72
CA ALA A 298 -10.21 -7.21 -2.42
C ALA A 298 -9.48 -5.88 -2.21
N VAL A 299 -8.18 -5.82 -2.52
CA VAL A 299 -7.36 -4.62 -2.43
C VAL A 299 -7.83 -3.55 -3.41
N GLN A 300 -8.16 -3.91 -4.65
CA GLN A 300 -8.73 -2.97 -5.62
C GLN A 300 -10.06 -2.37 -5.14
N ASN A 301 -10.93 -3.18 -4.54
CA ASN A 301 -12.17 -2.69 -3.96
C ASN A 301 -11.93 -1.75 -2.77
N SER A 302 -10.99 -2.09 -1.87
CA SER A 302 -10.60 -1.22 -0.76
C SER A 302 -9.98 0.09 -1.25
N ASN A 303 -9.11 0.04 -2.27
CA ASN A 303 -8.53 1.22 -2.90
C ASN A 303 -9.62 2.15 -3.41
N ASN A 304 -10.63 1.59 -4.10
CA ASN A 304 -11.78 2.35 -4.58
C ASN A 304 -12.59 2.99 -3.46
N GLN A 305 -12.83 2.27 -2.36
CA GLN A 305 -13.58 2.77 -1.21
C GLN A 305 -12.86 3.91 -0.50
N VAL A 306 -11.56 3.72 -0.21
CA VAL A 306 -10.71 4.72 0.45
C VAL A 306 -10.61 5.95 -0.43
N PHE A 307 -10.39 5.77 -1.74
CA PHE A 307 -10.38 6.88 -2.69
C PHE A 307 -11.71 7.65 -2.69
N CYS A 308 -12.84 6.96 -2.82
CA CYS A 308 -14.17 7.59 -2.83
C CYS A 308 -14.40 8.37 -1.53
N THR A 309 -13.97 7.83 -0.39
CA THR A 309 -14.05 8.50 0.91
C THR A 309 -13.18 9.75 0.96
N LEU A 310 -11.95 9.66 0.46
CA LEU A 310 -11.00 10.76 0.40
C LEU A 310 -11.47 11.89 -0.54
N ALA A 311 -12.11 11.55 -1.67
CA ALA A 311 -12.72 12.51 -2.59
C ALA A 311 -13.88 13.29 -1.93
N LYS A 312 -14.75 12.59 -1.19
CA LYS A 312 -15.82 13.24 -0.41
C LYS A 312 -15.25 14.14 0.69
N LEU A 313 -14.21 13.68 1.39
CA LEU A 313 -13.55 14.45 2.44
C LEU A 313 -12.92 15.74 1.90
N ASP A 314 -12.27 15.70 0.74
CA ASP A 314 -11.75 16.89 0.07
C ASP A 314 -12.83 17.92 -0.23
N HIS A 315 -14.00 17.47 -0.71
CA HIS A 315 -15.14 18.34 -0.93
C HIS A 315 -15.65 18.97 0.37
N VAL A 316 -15.74 18.19 1.45
CA VAL A 316 -16.13 18.69 2.77
C VAL A 316 -15.12 19.72 3.28
N ILE A 317 -13.81 19.46 3.15
CA ILE A 317 -12.75 20.40 3.54
C ILE A 317 -12.85 21.69 2.71
N TYR A 318 -13.02 21.59 1.39
CA TYR A 318 -13.13 22.75 0.51
C TYR A 318 -14.33 23.64 0.90
N LYS A 319 -15.51 23.04 1.12
CA LYS A 319 -16.70 23.76 1.58
C LYS A 319 -16.52 24.35 2.97
N ASN A 320 -15.93 23.59 3.90
CA ASN A 320 -15.68 24.05 5.27
C ASN A 320 -14.72 25.26 5.30
N ASN A 321 -13.71 25.27 4.41
CA ASN A 321 -12.83 26.43 4.23
C ASN A 321 -13.58 27.64 3.67
N LEU A 322 -14.57 27.44 2.78
CA LEU A 322 -15.44 28.54 2.32
C LEU A 322 -16.29 29.09 3.46
N TYR A 323 -16.90 28.22 4.27
CA TYR A 323 -17.67 28.64 5.45
C TYR A 323 -16.81 29.43 6.43
N ALA A 324 -15.59 28.97 6.72
CA ALA A 324 -14.65 29.70 7.56
C ALA A 324 -14.34 31.10 7.00
N PHE A 325 -14.23 31.25 5.68
CA PHE A 325 -14.06 32.56 5.03
C PHE A 325 -15.32 33.44 5.14
N VAL A 326 -16.51 32.89 4.88
CA VAL A 326 -17.79 33.62 4.97
C VAL A 326 -18.05 34.10 6.41
N PHE A 327 -17.77 33.25 7.41
CA PHE A 327 -17.90 33.60 8.83
C PHE A 327 -16.76 34.45 9.38
N LYS A 328 -15.80 34.87 8.54
CA LYS A 328 -14.60 35.66 8.93
C LYS A 328 -13.74 34.98 10.00
N LEU A 329 -13.76 33.65 10.05
CA LEU A 329 -12.84 32.84 10.86
C LEU A 329 -11.49 32.64 10.14
N SER A 330 -11.45 32.88 8.83
CA SER A 330 -10.23 32.90 8.02
C SER A 330 -10.26 34.06 7.03
N ASP A 331 -9.14 34.76 6.90
CA ASP A 331 -9.00 35.90 5.97
C ASP A 331 -8.80 35.45 4.51
N THR A 332 -8.55 34.16 4.30
CA THR A 332 -8.19 33.62 2.99
C THR A 332 -9.01 32.39 2.64
N PHE A 333 -9.34 32.29 1.37
CA PHE A 333 -9.92 31.10 0.77
C PHE A 333 -9.11 30.74 -0.47
N ASN A 334 -8.67 29.49 -0.54
CA ASN A 334 -7.93 28.99 -1.69
C ASN A 334 -8.88 28.75 -2.87
N GLN A 335 -9.01 29.75 -3.73
CA GLN A 335 -9.77 29.64 -4.97
C GLN A 335 -9.00 28.76 -5.94
N VAL A 336 -9.59 27.62 -6.30
CA VAL A 336 -9.04 26.68 -7.28
C VAL A 336 -10.13 26.33 -8.29
N ASP A 337 -9.74 26.18 -9.55
CA ASP A 337 -10.63 25.64 -10.58
C ASP A 337 -10.88 24.14 -10.34
N HIS A 338 -12.09 23.68 -10.68
CA HIS A 338 -12.48 22.28 -10.49
C HIS A 338 -11.54 21.31 -11.21
N THR A 339 -10.97 21.66 -12.36
CA THR A 339 -10.02 20.78 -13.08
C THR A 339 -8.66 20.68 -12.38
N GLN A 340 -8.28 21.71 -11.60
CA GLN A 340 -6.97 21.81 -10.95
C GLN A 340 -6.97 21.33 -9.50
N CYS A 341 -8.13 21.03 -8.94
CA CYS A 341 -8.25 20.42 -7.61
C CYS A 341 -7.83 18.94 -7.65
N ARG A 342 -7.66 18.29 -6.48
CA ARG A 342 -7.21 16.88 -6.42
C ARG A 342 -8.20 15.93 -7.11
N LEU A 343 -9.51 16.14 -6.90
CA LEU A 343 -10.55 15.35 -7.58
C LEU A 343 -10.54 15.61 -9.10
N GLY A 344 -10.35 16.86 -9.52
CA GLY A 344 -10.24 17.24 -10.93
C GLY A 344 -9.07 16.55 -11.61
N LYS A 345 -7.86 16.62 -11.04
CA LYS A 345 -6.69 15.91 -11.58
C LYS A 345 -6.92 14.40 -11.67
N TRP A 346 -7.53 13.81 -10.64
CA TRP A 346 -7.90 12.40 -10.66
C TRP A 346 -8.91 12.07 -11.76
N TYR A 347 -9.90 12.95 -11.97
CA TYR A 347 -10.92 12.83 -13.01
C TYR A 347 -10.31 12.95 -14.41
N PHE A 348 -9.61 14.03 -14.73
CA PHE A 348 -9.19 14.28 -16.11
C PHE A 348 -7.94 13.52 -16.53
N GLU A 349 -7.00 13.26 -15.61
CA GLU A 349 -5.64 12.80 -15.91
C GLU A 349 -5.24 11.52 -15.15
N GLY A 350 -5.91 11.21 -14.05
CA GLY A 350 -5.48 10.20 -13.08
C GLY A 350 -6.16 8.83 -13.19
N GLU A 351 -6.10 8.11 -12.06
CA GLU A 351 -6.70 6.79 -11.87
C GLU A 351 -8.21 6.80 -12.14
N GLY A 352 -8.92 7.91 -11.92
CA GLY A 352 -10.36 8.00 -12.16
C GLY A 352 -10.75 7.80 -13.61
N LYS A 353 -10.01 8.40 -14.53
CA LYS A 353 -10.22 8.19 -15.95
C LYS A 353 -9.98 6.75 -16.36
N ARG A 354 -8.94 6.12 -15.82
CA ARG A 354 -8.57 4.74 -16.17
C ARG A 354 -9.56 3.73 -15.60
N ASP A 355 -9.94 3.92 -14.34
CA ASP A 355 -10.59 2.88 -13.56
C ASP A 355 -12.09 3.12 -13.38
N PHE A 356 -12.62 4.33 -13.63
CA PHE A 356 -14.03 4.70 -13.38
C PHE A 356 -14.76 5.34 -14.56
N SER A 357 -14.10 5.60 -15.69
CA SER A 357 -14.71 6.32 -16.83
C SER A 357 -15.91 5.62 -17.47
N ASP A 358 -16.02 4.30 -17.28
CA ASP A 358 -17.12 3.45 -17.70
C ASP A 358 -18.38 3.62 -16.83
N THR A 359 -18.22 4.10 -15.59
CA THR A 359 -19.33 4.23 -14.64
C THR A 359 -20.24 5.41 -14.95
N GLN A 360 -21.52 5.31 -14.57
CA GLN A 360 -22.48 6.40 -14.78
C GLN A 360 -22.23 7.59 -13.85
N GLY A 361 -21.86 7.33 -12.60
CA GLY A 361 -21.53 8.38 -11.63
C GLY A 361 -20.38 9.26 -12.12
N TYR A 362 -19.37 8.68 -12.75
CA TYR A 362 -18.24 9.43 -13.31
C TYR A 362 -18.68 10.41 -14.40
N LYS A 363 -19.57 9.99 -15.30
CA LYS A 363 -20.04 10.86 -16.41
C LYS A 363 -20.84 12.07 -15.91
N LYS A 364 -21.56 11.94 -14.80
CA LYS A 364 -22.37 13.01 -14.19
C LYS A 364 -21.55 13.92 -13.27
N LEU A 365 -20.47 13.39 -12.68
CA LEU A 365 -19.70 14.02 -11.61
C LEU A 365 -19.23 15.44 -11.96
N ASP A 366 -18.69 15.62 -13.17
CA ASP A 366 -18.01 16.86 -13.56
C ASP A 366 -18.93 18.08 -13.55
N SER A 367 -20.16 17.92 -14.04
CA SER A 367 -21.17 18.98 -14.02
C SER A 367 -21.44 19.50 -12.61
N TYR A 368 -21.64 18.60 -11.65
CA TYR A 368 -21.87 18.97 -10.25
C TYR A 368 -20.61 19.54 -9.60
N HIS A 369 -19.46 18.95 -9.88
CA HIS A 369 -18.17 19.39 -9.37
C HIS A 369 -17.82 20.81 -9.82
N MET A 370 -18.01 21.12 -11.11
CA MET A 370 -17.84 22.46 -11.67
C MET A 370 -18.78 23.47 -10.97
N GLN A 371 -20.05 23.10 -10.72
CA GLN A 371 -21.00 23.98 -10.04
C GLN A 371 -20.59 24.33 -8.60
N VAL A 372 -20.01 23.38 -7.86
CA VAL A 372 -19.45 23.62 -6.50
C VAL A 372 -18.37 24.70 -6.56
N HIS A 373 -17.36 24.52 -7.42
CA HIS A 373 -16.24 25.47 -7.53
C HIS A 373 -16.67 26.84 -8.07
N ASN A 374 -17.54 26.86 -9.08
CA ASN A 374 -18.04 28.12 -9.65
C ASN A 374 -18.83 28.92 -8.61
N SER A 375 -19.68 28.27 -7.83
CA SER A 375 -20.45 28.93 -6.77
C SER A 375 -19.54 29.48 -5.67
N ALA A 376 -18.60 28.67 -5.18
CA ALA A 376 -17.64 29.07 -4.15
C ALA A 376 -16.74 30.23 -4.60
N ASN A 377 -16.09 30.10 -5.76
CA ASN A 377 -15.18 31.12 -6.29
C ASN A 377 -15.92 32.41 -6.70
N SER A 378 -17.17 32.30 -7.17
CA SER A 378 -18.01 33.48 -7.42
C SER A 378 -18.34 34.21 -6.12
N LEU A 379 -18.75 33.47 -5.08
CA LEU A 379 -19.12 34.06 -3.79
C LEU A 379 -17.94 34.84 -3.17
N VAL A 380 -16.75 34.24 -3.17
CA VAL A 380 -15.54 34.89 -2.65
C VAL A 380 -15.21 36.18 -3.40
N ARG A 381 -15.40 36.21 -4.73
CA ARG A 381 -15.23 37.43 -5.54
C ARG A 381 -16.25 38.50 -5.16
N SER A 382 -17.52 38.16 -5.01
CA SER A 382 -18.59 39.09 -4.61
C SER A 382 -18.35 39.70 -3.22
N ILE A 383 -17.89 38.90 -2.26
CA ILE A 383 -17.52 39.34 -0.90
C ILE A 383 -16.34 40.32 -0.96
N LYS A 384 -15.27 39.99 -1.69
CA LYS A 384 -14.09 40.85 -1.83
C LYS A 384 -14.39 42.18 -2.53
N GLN A 385 -15.33 42.18 -3.48
CA GLN A 385 -15.74 43.36 -4.23
C GLN A 385 -16.75 44.26 -3.50
N LYS A 386 -17.19 43.89 -2.29
CA LYS A 386 -18.19 44.64 -1.49
C LYS A 386 -19.49 44.92 -2.26
N THR A 387 -19.96 43.92 -2.99
CA THR A 387 -21.19 44.01 -3.79
C THR A 387 -22.40 44.34 -2.91
N GLU A 388 -23.33 45.17 -3.40
CA GLU A 388 -24.63 45.39 -2.74
C GLU A 388 -25.43 44.08 -2.65
N ASN A 389 -26.31 43.96 -1.65
CA ASN A 389 -27.11 42.73 -1.37
C ASN A 389 -26.27 41.46 -1.09
N ILE A 390 -25.13 41.60 -0.43
CA ILE A 390 -24.21 40.48 -0.18
C ILE A 390 -24.84 39.29 0.56
N GLN A 391 -25.85 39.53 1.41
CA GLN A 391 -26.52 38.47 2.16
C GLN A 391 -27.34 37.55 1.26
N GLU A 392 -28.10 38.11 0.32
CA GLU A 392 -28.86 37.32 -0.67
C GLU A 392 -27.92 36.51 -1.57
N ILE A 393 -26.77 37.09 -1.94
CA ILE A 393 -25.74 36.41 -2.73
C ILE A 393 -25.11 35.25 -1.94
N ILE A 394 -24.86 35.42 -0.64
CA ILE A 394 -24.38 34.35 0.23
C ILE A 394 -25.39 33.20 0.24
N ASP A 395 -26.65 33.47 0.50
CA ASP A 395 -27.69 32.45 0.60
C ASP A 395 -27.84 31.68 -0.72
N GLU A 396 -27.94 32.38 -1.86
CA GLU A 396 -28.07 31.78 -3.18
C GLU A 396 -26.86 30.90 -3.54
N LYS A 397 -25.63 31.41 -3.35
CA LYS A 397 -24.42 30.69 -3.75
C LYS A 397 -24.09 29.53 -2.82
N ILE A 398 -24.33 29.67 -1.52
CA ILE A 398 -24.19 28.56 -0.57
C ILE A 398 -25.22 27.48 -0.86
N GLN A 399 -26.49 27.82 -1.08
CA GLN A 399 -27.52 26.83 -1.41
C GLN A 399 -27.19 26.08 -2.71
N THR A 400 -26.79 26.80 -3.76
CA THR A 400 -26.38 26.20 -5.04
C THR A 400 -25.17 25.28 -4.86
N MET A 401 -24.17 25.70 -4.10
CA MET A 401 -22.99 24.89 -3.81
C MET A 401 -23.34 23.62 -3.02
N GLU A 402 -24.20 23.72 -2.00
CA GLU A 402 -24.64 22.58 -1.19
C GLU A 402 -25.43 21.57 -2.02
N GLN A 403 -26.36 22.02 -2.86
CA GLN A 403 -27.10 21.16 -3.78
C GLN A 403 -26.18 20.45 -4.77
N ALA A 404 -25.26 21.18 -5.41
CA ALA A 404 -24.28 20.59 -6.30
C ALA A 404 -23.34 19.62 -5.57
N SER A 405 -22.95 19.93 -4.32
CA SER A 405 -22.17 19.05 -3.47
C SER A 405 -22.90 17.74 -3.20
N ASN A 406 -24.21 17.75 -2.98
CA ASN A 406 -24.98 16.49 -2.83
C ASN A 406 -24.92 15.65 -4.10
N GLY A 407 -25.05 16.27 -5.28
CA GLY A 407 -24.89 15.59 -6.56
C GLY A 407 -23.50 14.96 -6.72
N VAL A 408 -22.44 15.64 -6.28
CA VAL A 408 -21.08 15.05 -6.24
C VAL A 408 -21.04 13.82 -5.34
N MET A 409 -21.58 13.90 -4.12
CA MET A 409 -21.59 12.78 -3.16
C MET A 409 -22.34 11.56 -3.71
N GLU A 410 -23.49 11.78 -4.34
CA GLU A 410 -24.29 10.75 -5.00
C GLU A 410 -23.54 10.11 -6.17
N CYS A 411 -22.91 10.91 -7.03
CA CYS A 411 -22.10 10.41 -8.13
C CYS A 411 -20.96 9.51 -7.61
N ILE A 412 -20.25 9.92 -6.56
CA ILE A 412 -19.18 9.11 -5.96
C ILE A 412 -19.72 7.80 -5.38
N ASN A 413 -20.88 7.82 -4.72
CA ASN A 413 -21.55 6.60 -4.24
C ASN A 413 -21.93 5.67 -5.39
N GLU A 414 -22.51 6.21 -6.45
CA GLU A 414 -22.91 5.46 -7.65
C GLU A 414 -21.69 4.81 -8.33
N MET A 415 -20.59 5.56 -8.48
CA MET A 415 -19.31 5.05 -9.00
C MET A 415 -18.79 3.86 -8.19
N TYR A 416 -18.75 4.02 -6.86
CA TYR A 416 -18.27 2.96 -5.97
C TYR A 416 -19.15 1.72 -6.04
N ALA A 417 -20.49 1.88 -5.98
CA ALA A 417 -21.42 0.76 -6.02
C ALA A 417 -21.29 -0.06 -7.31
N GLN A 418 -21.12 0.61 -8.46
CA GLN A 418 -20.93 -0.07 -9.75
C GLN A 418 -19.63 -0.88 -9.78
N LYS A 419 -18.51 -0.31 -9.30
CA LYS A 419 -17.23 -1.02 -9.25
C LYS A 419 -17.21 -2.15 -8.22
N HIS A 420 -17.85 -1.93 -7.07
CA HIS A 420 -17.99 -2.95 -6.04
C HIS A 420 -18.75 -4.16 -6.58
N ALA A 421 -19.89 -3.94 -7.27
CA ALA A 421 -20.67 -5.00 -7.90
C ALA A 421 -19.86 -5.74 -8.97
N TYR A 422 -19.10 -5.02 -9.80
CA TYR A 422 -18.22 -5.62 -10.79
C TYR A 422 -17.19 -6.58 -10.15
N PHE A 423 -16.48 -6.14 -9.11
CA PHE A 423 -15.48 -6.99 -8.46
C PHE A 423 -16.09 -8.15 -7.67
N ALA A 424 -17.27 -7.96 -7.07
CA ALA A 424 -18.00 -9.04 -6.43
C ALA A 424 -18.38 -10.13 -7.45
N GLU A 425 -18.80 -9.74 -8.65
CA GLU A 425 -19.13 -10.67 -9.73
C GLU A 425 -17.89 -11.40 -10.27
N GLU A 426 -16.78 -10.69 -10.49
CA GLU A 426 -15.52 -11.32 -10.91
C GLU A 426 -14.99 -12.31 -9.87
N LYS A 427 -15.12 -11.97 -8.59
CA LYS A 427 -14.80 -12.90 -7.49
C LYS A 427 -15.69 -14.15 -7.53
N ARG A 428 -17.01 -13.99 -7.70
CA ARG A 428 -17.95 -15.11 -7.78
C ARG A 428 -17.64 -16.05 -8.94
N LYS A 429 -17.34 -15.51 -10.13
CA LYS A 429 -16.96 -16.32 -11.31
C LYS A 429 -15.68 -17.15 -11.09
N LEU A 430 -14.77 -16.66 -10.27
CA LEU A 430 -13.55 -17.38 -9.90
C LEU A 430 -13.84 -18.48 -8.89
N GLU A 431 -14.72 -18.24 -7.92
CA GLU A 431 -15.20 -19.26 -6.97
C GLU A 431 -15.98 -20.38 -7.68
N GLU A 432 -16.75 -20.07 -8.72
CA GLU A 432 -17.52 -21.07 -9.50
C GLU A 432 -16.65 -21.92 -10.45
N LYS A 433 -15.42 -21.50 -10.73
CA LYS A 433 -14.48 -22.22 -11.63
C LYS A 433 -13.62 -23.26 -10.93
N HIS A 434 -13.65 -23.30 -9.60
CA HIS A 434 -12.89 -24.23 -8.74
C HIS A 434 -13.87 -25.05 -7.90
#